data_AF-A0A4Z1L6U1-F1
#
_entry.id   AF-A0A4Z1L6U1-F1
#
_cell.length_a   1.000
_cell.length_b   1.000
_cell.length_c   1.000
_cell.angle_alpha   90.00
_cell.angle_beta   90.00
_cell.angle_gamma   90.00
#
_symmetry.space_group_name_H-M   'P 1'
#
loop_
_entity.id
_entity.type
_entity.pdbx_description
1 polymer ?
#
loop_
_entity_poly.entity_id
_entity_poly.type
_entity_poly.pdbx_seq_one_letter_code
_entity_poly.pdbx_strand_id
1 'polypeptide(L)'
;MGVGTYRIFNPFHSLISTSDPENIQAILATNFTDFELGPSRSQNMFELLGHGIFTADGEAWAHYRQQLKPQFSRDQISDLEAADHHLQILYRALPRTSSEEVDLLPLLLRFTMDVSTEFLFGKSVNSQTTALQSIDSDNKTELQAEEKFVQAMSYSQEYIIFRVRLFKFWWLARSQKFLDACQICKDYSADFVQRALSSTSPKSSSPVSPSPKPSSPESTPNQKEKYILLNALTVQTRNPTELRDQMLHLLLAGRDTTAALLAWTLLLLSRNPTRYTHCRSIILSHFGPLSSSSSLTFTTLKACKPLTHILYETLRLYPLVPMNSRVAIRDTVLPVGGGRNGGKPVVVRRGERVTYSTYVMHRREDIWGEDVLEWRPERWEGRKLGWEFGGFSGGPRVCIGQQYALTEASFVITRFLQKYEKIEAVDMSGEDAMLGKKLSLTMSPYEVRVRLFAAGE
;
A
#
# COMPACT_ATOMS: atom_id res chain seq x y z
N MET A 1 26.43 -7.93 17.03
CA MET A 1 25.52 -7.18 17.92
C MET A 1 25.70 -5.69 17.70
N GLY A 2 24.83 -5.09 16.88
CA GLY A 2 24.81 -3.64 16.65
C GLY A 2 23.94 -2.93 17.69
N VAL A 3 24.11 -1.61 17.82
CA VAL A 3 23.24 -0.78 18.66
C VAL A 3 21.93 -0.52 17.91
N GLY A 4 20.81 -1.05 18.42
CA GLY A 4 19.50 -0.94 17.78
C GLY A 4 18.87 0.44 17.87
N THR A 5 19.29 1.26 18.84
CA THR A 5 18.78 2.62 19.10
C THR A 5 19.92 3.61 19.31
N TYR A 6 19.95 4.68 18.52
CA TYR A 6 21.01 5.69 18.56
C TYR A 6 20.47 7.10 18.27
N ARG A 7 21.24 8.12 18.62
CA ARG A 7 20.88 9.52 18.41
C ARG A 7 21.70 10.10 17.26
N ILE A 8 21.03 10.70 16.29
CA ILE A 8 21.65 11.40 15.17
C ILE A 8 21.58 12.89 15.47
N PHE A 9 22.76 13.51 15.54
CA PHE A 9 22.90 14.95 15.61
C PHE A 9 23.31 15.48 14.24
N ASN A 10 22.56 16.44 13.73
CA ASN A 10 23.04 17.29 12.65
C ASN A 10 22.84 18.77 13.03
N PRO A 11 23.43 19.72 12.28
CA PRO A 11 23.38 21.14 12.62
C PRO A 11 21.96 21.73 12.78
N PHE A 12 20.93 21.03 12.29
CA PHE A 12 19.56 21.54 12.23
C PHE A 12 18.57 20.80 13.13
N HIS A 13 18.90 19.58 13.57
CA HIS A 13 18.04 18.74 14.41
C HIS A 13 18.81 17.63 15.14
N SER A 14 18.29 17.25 16.31
CA SER A 14 18.54 15.96 16.96
C SER A 14 17.34 15.05 16.68
N LEU A 15 17.60 13.80 16.30
CA LEU A 15 16.57 12.77 16.27
C LEU A 15 17.08 11.47 16.87
N ILE A 16 16.18 10.68 17.44
CA ILE A 16 16.47 9.31 17.87
C ILE A 16 16.07 8.37 16.75
N SER A 17 16.94 7.44 16.38
CA SER A 17 16.64 6.34 15.48
C SER A 17 16.59 5.03 16.26
N THR A 18 15.61 4.17 15.99
CA THR A 18 15.46 2.86 16.63
C THR A 18 15.05 1.77 15.64
N SER A 19 15.51 0.55 15.87
CA SER A 19 15.10 -0.68 15.21
C SER A 19 14.75 -1.76 16.24
N ASP A 20 14.53 -1.36 17.49
CA ASP A 20 14.17 -2.24 18.60
C ASP A 20 12.65 -2.45 18.64
N PRO A 21 12.16 -3.72 18.59
CA PRO A 21 10.73 -4.01 18.61
C PRO A 21 10.00 -3.40 19.82
N GLU A 22 10.63 -3.43 21.00
CA GLU A 22 10.07 -2.84 22.23
C GLU A 22 9.87 -1.32 22.12
N ASN A 23 10.85 -0.63 21.53
CA ASN A 23 10.74 0.81 21.29
C ASN A 23 9.67 1.11 20.24
N ILE A 24 9.57 0.30 19.18
CA ILE A 24 8.52 0.44 18.16
C ILE A 24 7.14 0.20 18.76
N GLN A 25 6.97 -0.82 19.60
CA GLN A 25 5.75 -1.09 20.35
C GLN A 25 5.39 0.09 21.27
N ALA A 26 6.38 0.67 21.96
CA ALA A 26 6.14 1.82 22.81
C ALA A 26 5.64 3.04 22.03
N ILE A 27 6.31 3.37 20.94
CA ILE A 27 5.96 4.51 20.08
C ILE A 27 4.56 4.34 19.46
N LEU A 28 4.20 3.12 19.07
CA LEU A 28 3.00 2.87 18.28
C LEU A 28 1.79 2.40 19.09
N ALA A 29 1.98 1.84 20.28
CA ALA A 29 0.91 1.27 21.09
C ALA A 29 0.97 1.69 22.56
N THR A 30 1.97 1.25 23.35
CA THR A 30 1.87 1.38 24.82
C THR A 30 1.99 2.82 25.30
N ASN A 31 2.78 3.66 24.61
CA ASN A 31 2.92 5.08 24.90
C ASN A 31 2.32 5.93 23.76
N PHE A 32 1.33 5.40 23.03
CA PHE A 32 0.77 6.03 21.82
C PHE A 32 0.38 7.50 22.02
N THR A 33 -0.20 7.85 23.18
CA THR A 33 -0.65 9.22 23.48
C THR A 33 0.48 10.23 23.65
N ASP A 34 1.73 9.77 23.75
CA ASP A 34 2.90 10.63 23.92
C ASP A 34 3.47 11.06 22.57
N PHE A 35 2.98 10.48 21.48
CA PHE A 35 3.57 10.56 20.15
C PHE A 35 2.55 10.94 19.08
N GLU A 36 2.90 11.93 18.28
CA GLU A 36 2.12 12.39 17.13
C GLU A 36 2.92 12.28 15.82
N LEU A 37 2.29 12.43 14.66
CA LEU A 37 3.01 12.55 13.39
C LEU A 37 3.84 13.85 13.34
N GLY A 38 3.26 14.92 13.90
CA GLY A 38 3.86 16.23 14.08
C GLY A 38 3.74 17.14 12.84
N PRO A 39 3.91 18.46 13.03
CA PRO A 39 3.55 19.48 12.03
C PRO A 39 4.35 19.38 10.74
N SER A 40 5.60 18.91 10.81
CA SER A 40 6.41 18.71 9.61
C SER A 40 5.72 17.73 8.64
N ARG A 41 5.07 16.65 9.11
CA ARG A 41 4.41 15.70 8.21
C ARG A 41 3.25 16.34 7.47
N SER A 42 2.35 17.01 8.20
CA SER A 42 1.19 17.68 7.59
C SER A 42 1.63 18.75 6.61
N GLN A 43 2.58 19.61 6.98
CA GLN A 43 3.08 20.68 6.11
C GLN A 43 3.74 20.18 4.82
N ASN A 44 4.52 19.10 4.91
CA ASN A 44 5.19 18.50 3.74
C ASN A 44 4.21 17.93 2.71
N MET A 45 3.05 17.45 3.17
CA MET A 45 2.08 16.74 2.34
C MET A 45 0.84 17.59 2.01
N PHE A 46 0.66 18.74 2.65
CA PHE A 46 -0.54 19.57 2.58
C PHE A 46 -0.96 19.96 1.16
N GLU A 47 0.02 20.31 0.32
CA GLU A 47 -0.27 20.79 -1.05
C GLU A 47 -0.96 19.73 -1.90
N LEU A 48 -0.63 18.44 -1.72
CA LEU A 48 -1.30 17.34 -2.42
C LEU A 48 -2.51 16.84 -1.63
N LEU A 49 -2.30 16.49 -0.37
CA LEU A 49 -3.24 15.68 0.41
C LEU A 49 -4.19 16.48 1.30
N GLY A 50 -3.87 17.74 1.59
CA GLY A 50 -4.62 18.54 2.56
C GLY A 50 -4.64 17.90 3.96
N HIS A 51 -5.82 17.85 4.57
CA HIS A 51 -6.03 17.28 5.91
C HIS A 51 -6.69 15.90 5.84
N GLY A 52 -6.00 14.88 6.35
CA GLY A 52 -6.60 13.55 6.40
C GLY A 52 -5.85 12.54 7.25
N ILE A 53 -6.23 11.27 7.10
CA ILE A 53 -5.81 10.17 7.99
C ILE A 53 -4.28 10.01 8.16
N PHE A 54 -3.48 10.48 7.19
CA PHE A 54 -2.00 10.41 7.22
C PHE A 54 -1.31 11.73 7.62
N THR A 55 -2.05 12.82 7.77
CA THR A 55 -1.52 14.15 8.11
C THR A 55 -2.11 14.71 9.40
N ALA A 56 -3.21 14.13 9.90
CA ALA A 56 -3.87 14.54 11.12
C ALA A 56 -3.28 13.88 12.39
N ASP A 57 -3.42 14.59 13.49
CA ASP A 57 -3.09 14.19 14.85
C ASP A 57 -4.29 14.42 15.80
N GLY A 58 -4.18 13.94 17.04
CA GLY A 58 -5.22 14.09 18.07
C GLY A 58 -6.64 13.69 17.64
N GLU A 59 -7.61 14.53 18.01
CA GLU A 59 -9.05 14.33 17.75
C GLU A 59 -9.38 14.29 16.26
N ALA A 60 -8.73 15.12 15.44
CA ALA A 60 -8.95 15.13 13.99
C ALA A 60 -8.59 13.78 13.35
N TRP A 61 -7.48 13.17 13.77
CA TRP A 61 -7.13 11.82 13.33
C TRP A 61 -8.14 10.78 13.81
N ALA A 62 -8.56 10.86 15.08
CA ALA A 62 -9.52 9.92 15.64
C ALA A 62 -10.87 9.97 14.89
N HIS A 63 -11.33 11.18 14.57
CA HIS A 63 -12.51 11.44 13.75
C HIS A 63 -12.40 10.78 12.36
N TYR A 64 -11.35 11.08 11.59
CA TYR A 64 -11.16 10.45 10.27
C TYR A 64 -11.02 8.93 10.37
N ARG A 65 -10.36 8.41 11.42
CA ARG A 65 -10.20 6.96 11.61
C ARG A 65 -11.53 6.29 11.89
N GLN A 66 -12.37 6.90 12.73
CA GLN A 66 -13.71 6.40 13.04
C GLN A 66 -14.58 6.38 11.78
N GLN A 67 -14.47 7.40 10.94
CA GLN A 67 -15.23 7.48 9.70
C GLN A 67 -14.83 6.40 8.67
N LEU A 68 -13.52 6.22 8.48
CA LEU A 68 -12.96 5.33 7.46
C LEU A 68 -13.01 3.84 7.84
N LYS A 69 -12.89 3.50 9.13
CA LYS A 69 -12.77 2.09 9.57
C LYS A 69 -13.92 1.18 9.12
N PRO A 70 -15.21 1.58 9.17
CA PRO A 70 -16.31 0.75 8.69
C PRO A 70 -16.26 0.45 7.17
N GLN A 71 -15.61 1.33 6.41
CA GLN A 71 -15.53 1.23 4.94
C GLN A 71 -14.57 0.13 4.47
N PHE A 72 -13.68 -0.33 5.35
CA PHE A 72 -12.79 -1.48 5.11
C PHE A 72 -13.27 -2.73 5.85
N SER A 73 -14.59 -2.92 5.91
CA SER A 73 -15.19 -4.16 6.42
C SER A 73 -15.07 -5.30 5.40
N ARG A 74 -15.25 -6.54 5.87
CA ARG A 74 -15.09 -7.76 5.07
C ARG A 74 -15.90 -7.74 3.76
N ASP A 75 -17.13 -7.25 3.80
CA ASP A 75 -18.03 -7.29 2.66
C ASP A 75 -17.55 -6.38 1.53
N GLN A 76 -16.95 -5.22 1.86
CA GLN A 76 -16.42 -4.29 0.87
C GLN A 76 -15.06 -4.70 0.31
N ILE A 77 -14.29 -5.46 1.09
CA ILE A 77 -13.00 -6.03 0.68
C ILE A 77 -13.18 -7.26 -0.23
N SER A 78 -14.39 -7.83 -0.29
CA SER A 78 -14.65 -9.07 -1.01
C SER A 78 -14.94 -8.92 -2.50
N ASP A 79 -15.06 -7.70 -3.01
CA ASP A 79 -15.28 -7.43 -4.43
C ASP A 79 -13.97 -7.58 -5.22
N LEU A 80 -13.77 -8.80 -5.73
CA LEU A 80 -12.66 -9.16 -6.61
C LEU A 80 -13.00 -8.99 -8.09
N GLU A 81 -14.24 -8.64 -8.44
CA GLU A 81 -14.65 -8.51 -9.84
C GLU A 81 -13.94 -7.34 -10.51
N ALA A 82 -13.84 -6.19 -9.82
CA ALA A 82 -13.07 -5.05 -10.29
C ALA A 82 -11.58 -5.40 -10.48
N ALA A 83 -10.99 -6.12 -9.52
CA ALA A 83 -9.59 -6.55 -9.60
C ALA A 83 -9.37 -7.53 -10.77
N ASP A 84 -10.28 -8.49 -10.98
CA ASP A 84 -10.21 -9.43 -12.12
C ASP A 84 -10.34 -8.69 -13.45
N HIS A 85 -11.32 -7.79 -13.57
CA HIS A 85 -11.52 -6.97 -14.77
C HIS A 85 -10.26 -6.22 -15.16
N HIS A 86 -9.66 -5.48 -14.22
CA HIS A 86 -8.43 -4.74 -14.46
C HIS A 86 -7.22 -5.64 -14.71
N LEU A 87 -7.20 -6.84 -14.12
CA LEU A 87 -6.15 -7.83 -14.36
C LEU A 87 -6.22 -8.40 -15.79
N GLN A 88 -7.43 -8.57 -16.34
CA GLN A 88 -7.58 -8.96 -17.75
C GLN A 88 -7.06 -7.87 -18.69
N ILE A 89 -7.21 -6.59 -18.34
CA ILE A 89 -6.62 -5.48 -19.11
C ILE A 89 -5.09 -5.52 -18.99
N LEU A 90 -4.55 -5.72 -17.78
CA LEU A 90 -3.11 -5.89 -17.56
C LEU A 90 -2.54 -7.01 -18.44
N TYR A 91 -3.20 -8.16 -18.51
CA TYR A 91 -2.76 -9.28 -19.34
C TYR A 91 -2.71 -8.97 -20.84
N ARG A 92 -3.53 -8.05 -21.34
CA ARG A 92 -3.46 -7.60 -22.74
C ARG A 92 -2.22 -6.75 -23.03
N ALA A 93 -1.67 -6.09 -22.00
CA ALA A 93 -0.44 -5.29 -22.10
C ALA A 93 0.84 -6.12 -21.94
N LEU A 94 0.74 -7.38 -21.52
CA LEU A 94 1.89 -8.26 -21.38
C LEU A 94 2.25 -8.91 -22.73
N PRO A 95 3.54 -9.21 -22.96
CA PRO A 95 3.98 -9.89 -24.17
C PRO A 95 3.27 -11.23 -24.39
N ARG A 96 3.01 -11.56 -25.67
CA ARG A 96 2.39 -12.84 -26.06
C ARG A 96 3.42 -13.96 -26.21
N THR A 97 4.69 -13.61 -26.42
CA THR A 97 5.78 -14.56 -26.66
C THR A 97 6.74 -14.53 -25.47
N SER A 98 7.33 -15.68 -25.15
CA SER A 98 8.30 -15.80 -24.05
C SER A 98 9.68 -15.24 -24.39
N SER A 99 9.92 -14.88 -25.65
CA SER A 99 11.15 -14.21 -26.10
C SER A 99 11.20 -12.73 -25.74
N GLU A 100 10.04 -12.11 -25.53
CA GLU A 100 9.93 -10.68 -25.24
C GLU A 100 10.03 -10.39 -23.74
N GLU A 101 10.71 -9.30 -23.43
CA GLU A 101 10.93 -8.83 -22.07
C GLU A 101 9.91 -7.74 -21.73
N VAL A 102 9.51 -7.67 -20.47
CA VAL A 102 8.60 -6.63 -19.97
C VAL A 102 9.03 -6.15 -18.59
N ASP A 103 8.96 -4.83 -18.36
CA ASP A 103 9.02 -4.28 -17.02
C ASP A 103 7.61 -4.25 -16.40
N LEU A 104 7.40 -5.08 -15.38
CA LEU A 104 6.08 -5.19 -14.72
C LEU A 104 5.75 -3.98 -13.83
N LEU A 105 6.73 -3.24 -13.31
CA LEU A 105 6.45 -2.22 -12.30
C LEU A 105 5.55 -1.08 -12.83
N PRO A 106 5.81 -0.46 -14.00
CA PRO A 106 4.93 0.56 -14.57
C PRO A 106 3.51 0.05 -14.83
N LEU A 107 3.38 -1.22 -15.26
CA LEU A 107 2.09 -1.84 -15.55
C LEU A 107 1.29 -2.09 -14.26
N LEU A 108 1.94 -2.58 -13.21
CA LEU A 108 1.34 -2.78 -11.89
C LEU A 108 0.89 -1.46 -11.23
N LEU A 109 1.64 -0.37 -11.45
CA LEU A 109 1.25 0.97 -10.98
C LEU A 109 0.01 1.52 -11.69
N ARG A 110 -0.20 1.16 -12.96
CA ARG A 110 -1.43 1.49 -13.71
C ARG A 110 -2.59 0.59 -13.31
N PHE A 111 -2.36 -0.72 -13.18
CA PHE A 111 -3.35 -1.67 -12.65
C PHE A 111 -3.92 -1.22 -11.30
N THR A 112 -3.06 -0.96 -10.32
CA THR A 112 -3.52 -0.54 -8.97
C THR A 112 -4.12 0.86 -8.95
N MET A 113 -3.74 1.76 -9.88
CA MET A 113 -4.40 3.06 -10.05
C MET A 113 -5.86 2.87 -10.48
N ASP A 114 -6.09 2.01 -11.48
CA ASP A 114 -7.42 1.75 -12.02
C ASP A 114 -8.31 1.05 -10.99
N VAL A 115 -7.80 0.02 -10.31
CA VAL A 115 -8.51 -0.66 -9.21
C VAL A 115 -8.84 0.31 -8.07
N SER A 116 -7.87 1.10 -7.61
CA SER A 116 -8.07 2.03 -6.50
C SER A 116 -9.07 3.14 -6.84
N THR A 117 -8.98 3.72 -8.05
CA THR A 117 -9.90 4.79 -8.47
C THR A 117 -11.32 4.27 -8.65
N GLU A 118 -11.48 3.06 -9.17
CA GLU A 118 -12.77 2.40 -9.26
C GLU A 118 -13.40 2.11 -7.89
N PHE A 119 -12.63 1.60 -6.94
CA PHE A 119 -13.10 1.37 -5.57
C PHE A 119 -13.47 2.67 -4.84
N LEU A 120 -12.64 3.71 -4.99
CA LEU A 120 -12.80 4.96 -4.26
C LEU A 120 -13.91 5.83 -4.86
N PHE A 121 -13.90 6.01 -6.18
CA PHE A 121 -14.75 6.97 -6.89
C PHE A 121 -15.88 6.31 -7.69
N GLY A 122 -15.89 4.98 -7.81
CA GLY A 122 -16.82 4.24 -8.66
C GLY A 122 -16.46 4.22 -10.14
N LYS A 123 -15.37 4.89 -10.54
CA LYS A 123 -14.89 4.98 -11.92
C LYS A 123 -13.38 4.81 -11.97
N SER A 124 -12.91 3.89 -12.82
CA SER A 124 -11.51 3.79 -13.19
C SER A 124 -11.06 4.99 -14.02
N VAL A 125 -9.81 5.41 -13.83
CA VAL A 125 -9.13 6.38 -14.70
C VAL A 125 -8.57 5.75 -15.98
N ASN A 126 -8.85 4.46 -16.22
CA ASN A 126 -8.48 3.70 -17.42
C ASN A 126 -7.02 3.91 -17.85
N SER A 127 -6.12 4.02 -16.87
CA SER A 127 -4.72 4.33 -17.09
C SER A 127 -4.01 3.22 -17.87
N GLN A 128 -4.46 1.98 -17.73
CA GLN A 128 -3.96 0.84 -18.53
C GLN A 128 -4.41 0.92 -19.98
N THR A 129 -5.71 1.10 -20.22
CA THR A 129 -6.28 1.19 -21.57
C THR A 129 -5.73 2.40 -22.33
N THR A 130 -5.54 3.54 -21.65
CA THR A 130 -4.90 4.72 -22.23
C THR A 130 -3.49 4.43 -22.70
N ALA A 131 -2.70 3.72 -21.89
CA ALA A 131 -1.35 3.32 -22.27
C ALA A 131 -1.37 2.35 -23.47
N LEU A 132 -2.29 1.37 -23.49
CA LEU A 132 -2.49 0.47 -24.63
C LEU A 132 -2.89 1.23 -25.91
N GLN A 133 -3.84 2.15 -25.82
CA GLN A 133 -4.30 2.93 -26.97
C GLN A 133 -3.25 3.90 -27.49
N SER A 134 -2.36 4.43 -26.62
CA SER A 134 -1.21 5.21 -27.06
C SER A 134 -0.20 4.39 -27.88
N ILE A 135 -0.20 3.06 -27.69
CA ILE A 135 0.57 2.12 -28.51
C ILE A 135 -0.16 1.85 -29.84
N ASP A 136 -1.51 1.82 -29.82
CA ASP A 136 -2.32 1.36 -30.96
C ASP A 136 -2.97 2.46 -31.84
N SER A 137 -3.12 3.72 -31.39
CA SER A 137 -3.87 4.76 -32.14
C SER A 137 -3.65 6.22 -31.69
N ASP A 138 -3.76 7.16 -32.63
CA ASP A 138 -3.46 8.60 -32.50
C ASP A 138 -4.60 9.48 -31.90
N ASN A 139 -5.62 8.88 -31.27
CA ASN A 139 -6.83 9.59 -30.83
C ASN A 139 -6.71 10.15 -29.40
N LYS A 140 -6.63 11.50 -29.27
CA LYS A 140 -6.06 12.16 -28.08
C LYS A 140 -7.02 12.90 -27.15
N THR A 141 -8.33 13.01 -27.40
CA THR A 141 -9.10 14.11 -26.76
C THR A 141 -9.69 13.80 -25.37
N GLU A 142 -10.23 12.59 -25.13
CA GLU A 142 -10.80 12.21 -23.81
C GLU A 142 -9.75 11.62 -22.84
N LEU A 143 -8.74 10.93 -23.38
CA LEU A 143 -7.65 10.29 -22.62
C LEU A 143 -6.69 11.30 -21.96
N GLN A 144 -6.77 12.59 -22.34
CA GLN A 144 -5.85 13.61 -21.85
C GLN A 144 -6.04 13.95 -20.38
N ALA A 145 -7.27 14.01 -19.86
CA ALA A 145 -7.50 14.41 -18.48
C ALA A 145 -7.08 13.31 -17.49
N GLU A 146 -7.42 12.06 -17.81
CA GLU A 146 -7.04 10.87 -17.04
C GLU A 146 -5.52 10.68 -17.02
N GLU A 147 -4.85 10.77 -18.18
CA GLU A 147 -3.40 10.65 -18.24
C GLU A 147 -2.69 11.85 -17.56
N LYS A 148 -3.20 13.08 -17.71
CA LYS A 148 -2.70 14.25 -16.95
C LYS A 148 -2.79 14.03 -15.45
N PHE A 149 -3.91 13.48 -14.96
CA PHE A 149 -4.08 13.14 -13.55
C PHE A 149 -3.06 12.10 -13.08
N VAL A 150 -2.87 11.01 -13.82
CA VAL A 150 -1.91 9.95 -13.49
C VAL A 150 -0.47 10.47 -13.45
N GLN A 151 -0.10 11.32 -14.41
CA GLN A 151 1.22 11.96 -14.46
C GLN A 151 1.41 12.96 -13.31
N ALA A 152 0.39 13.79 -13.03
CA ALA A 152 0.41 14.74 -11.93
C ALA A 152 0.51 14.03 -10.56
N MET A 153 -0.22 12.93 -10.37
CA MET A 153 -0.17 12.13 -9.14
C MET A 153 1.23 11.54 -8.94
N SER A 154 1.79 10.93 -9.99
CA SER A 154 3.14 10.33 -9.92
C SER A 154 4.21 11.40 -9.63
N TYR A 155 4.16 12.54 -10.34
CA TYR A 155 5.11 13.63 -10.13
C TYR A 155 5.00 14.26 -8.73
N SER A 156 3.77 14.52 -8.26
CA SER A 156 3.56 15.12 -6.94
C SER A 156 4.01 14.20 -5.81
N GLN A 157 3.77 12.89 -5.89
CA GLN A 157 4.26 11.90 -4.93
C GLN A 157 5.80 11.83 -4.89
N GLU A 158 6.45 11.78 -6.05
CA GLU A 158 7.91 11.82 -6.15
C GLU A 158 8.51 13.12 -5.59
N TYR A 159 7.80 14.23 -5.78
CA TYR A 159 8.25 15.52 -5.25
C TYR A 159 8.06 15.63 -3.72
N ILE A 160 6.99 15.02 -3.16
CA ILE A 160 6.76 15.01 -1.71
C ILE A 160 7.91 14.33 -0.97
N ILE A 161 8.47 13.23 -1.47
CA ILE A 161 9.59 12.58 -0.78
C ILE A 161 10.82 13.51 -0.70
N PHE A 162 11.06 14.33 -1.72
CA PHE A 162 12.10 15.34 -1.68
C PHE A 162 11.82 16.39 -0.59
N ARG A 163 10.58 16.87 -0.47
CA ARG A 163 10.17 17.76 0.63
C ARG A 163 10.37 17.11 2.01
N VAL A 164 9.93 15.86 2.18
CA VAL A 164 10.06 15.11 3.44
C VAL A 164 11.52 15.00 3.90
N ARG A 165 12.47 14.81 2.97
CA ARG A 165 13.91 14.78 3.26
C ARG A 165 14.46 16.12 3.76
N LEU A 166 13.82 17.24 3.43
CA LEU A 166 14.16 18.57 3.93
C LEU A 166 13.53 18.89 5.30
N PHE A 167 12.69 18.01 5.83
CA PHE A 167 12.05 18.14 7.15
C PHE A 167 11.32 19.48 7.35
N LYS A 168 11.88 20.38 8.18
CA LYS A 168 11.33 21.70 8.50
C LYS A 168 11.63 22.75 7.41
N PHE A 169 12.56 22.44 6.51
CA PHE A 169 12.93 23.27 5.37
C PHE A 169 12.19 22.89 4.09
N TRP A 170 11.07 22.19 4.22
CA TRP A 170 10.23 21.76 3.09
C TRP A 170 9.83 22.89 2.16
N TRP A 171 9.78 24.13 2.66
CA TRP A 171 9.42 25.34 1.92
C TRP A 171 10.47 25.74 0.88
N LEU A 172 11.72 25.26 1.02
CA LEU A 172 12.76 25.39 -0.01
C LEU A 172 12.48 24.51 -1.23
N ALA A 173 11.78 23.40 -1.04
CA ALA A 173 11.31 22.53 -2.12
C ALA A 173 9.90 22.94 -2.53
N ARG A 174 9.80 24.09 -3.19
CA ARG A 174 8.56 24.59 -3.79
C ARG A 174 8.83 24.96 -5.25
N SER A 175 8.21 24.24 -6.18
CA SER A 175 8.24 24.55 -7.62
C SER A 175 6.82 24.78 -8.14
N GLN A 176 6.67 25.62 -9.16
CA GLN A 176 5.36 25.85 -9.78
C GLN A 176 4.79 24.54 -10.36
N LYS A 177 5.63 23.76 -11.06
CA LYS A 177 5.27 22.44 -11.59
C LYS A 177 4.69 21.50 -10.51
N PHE A 178 5.21 21.55 -9.29
CA PHE A 178 4.69 20.74 -8.19
C PHE A 178 3.32 21.23 -7.70
N LEU A 179 3.14 22.54 -7.59
CA LEU A 179 1.85 23.13 -7.21
C LEU A 179 0.78 22.84 -8.27
N ASP A 180 1.12 22.99 -9.55
CA ASP A 180 0.23 22.69 -10.67
C ASP A 180 -0.18 21.21 -10.65
N ALA A 181 0.78 20.29 -10.45
CA ALA A 181 0.48 18.86 -10.33
C ALA A 181 -0.44 18.55 -9.14
N CYS A 182 -0.19 19.16 -7.97
CA CYS A 182 -1.08 19.00 -6.82
C CYS A 182 -2.49 19.53 -7.10
N GLN A 183 -2.59 20.66 -7.80
CA GLN A 183 -3.86 21.26 -8.16
C GLN A 183 -4.65 20.38 -9.13
N ILE A 184 -3.99 19.82 -10.17
CA ILE A 184 -4.60 18.85 -11.09
C ILE A 184 -5.19 17.65 -10.32
N CYS A 185 -4.45 17.09 -9.35
CA CYS A 185 -4.96 15.98 -8.54
C CYS A 185 -6.18 16.37 -7.70
N LYS A 186 -6.16 17.57 -7.11
CA LYS A 186 -7.25 18.11 -6.30
C LYS A 186 -8.49 18.41 -7.12
N ASP A 187 -8.35 19.03 -8.28
CA ASP A 187 -9.45 19.38 -9.18
C ASP A 187 -10.11 18.10 -9.72
N TYR A 188 -9.31 17.16 -10.22
CA TYR A 188 -9.81 15.88 -10.71
C TYR A 188 -10.63 15.12 -9.65
N SER A 189 -10.13 15.09 -8.41
CA SER A 189 -10.84 14.45 -7.29
C SER A 189 -12.09 15.23 -6.85
N ALA A 190 -12.05 16.57 -6.92
CA ALA A 190 -13.17 17.42 -6.56
C ALA A 190 -14.37 17.19 -7.49
N ASP A 191 -14.15 16.91 -8.77
CA ASP A 191 -15.22 16.60 -9.72
C ASP A 191 -16.01 15.35 -9.34
N PHE A 192 -15.35 14.32 -8.79
CA PHE A 192 -16.05 13.14 -8.26
C PHE A 192 -16.83 13.48 -7.00
N VAL A 193 -16.24 14.26 -6.10
CA VAL A 193 -16.89 14.70 -4.86
C VAL A 193 -18.15 15.51 -5.16
N GLN A 194 -18.09 16.47 -6.10
CA GLN A 194 -19.25 17.26 -6.48
C GLN A 194 -20.37 16.38 -7.07
N ARG A 195 -20.04 15.41 -7.92
CA ARG A 195 -21.01 14.45 -8.47
C ARG A 195 -21.64 13.56 -7.40
N ALA A 196 -20.84 13.02 -6.48
CA ALA A 196 -21.33 12.21 -5.36
C ALA A 196 -22.24 13.02 -4.42
N LEU A 197 -21.85 14.28 -4.13
CA LEU A 197 -22.65 15.17 -3.30
C LEU A 197 -23.98 15.56 -3.95
N SER A 198 -24.01 15.71 -5.29
CA SER A 198 -25.21 16.09 -6.05
C SER A 198 -26.17 14.93 -6.27
N SER A 199 -25.66 13.72 -6.44
CA SER A 199 -26.47 12.49 -6.61
C SER A 199 -27.08 12.00 -5.29
N THR A 200 -26.42 12.26 -4.17
CA THR A 200 -26.94 11.93 -2.83
C THR A 200 -27.90 13.03 -2.34
N SER A 201 -29.16 13.00 -2.77
CA SER A 201 -30.20 13.93 -2.30
C SER A 201 -30.64 13.59 -0.86
N PRO A 202 -31.05 14.57 -0.01
CA PRO A 202 -31.39 14.35 1.41
C PRO A 202 -32.63 13.46 1.69
N LYS A 203 -33.24 12.83 0.66
CA LYS A 203 -34.54 12.16 0.77
C LYS A 203 -34.51 10.62 0.66
N SER A 204 -33.36 9.97 0.56
CA SER A 204 -33.27 8.49 0.63
C SER A 204 -32.55 7.98 1.90
N SER A 205 -32.76 8.64 3.04
CA SER A 205 -32.38 8.10 4.34
C SER A 205 -33.36 7.01 4.77
N SER A 206 -33.30 5.85 4.11
CA SER A 206 -33.64 4.60 4.77
C SER A 206 -32.40 4.18 5.56
N PRO A 207 -32.48 3.97 6.88
CA PRO A 207 -31.31 3.55 7.64
C PRO A 207 -30.87 2.17 7.13
N VAL A 208 -29.69 2.10 6.53
CA VAL A 208 -28.99 0.83 6.33
C VAL A 208 -28.72 0.28 7.73
N SER A 209 -29.59 -0.63 8.15
CA SER A 209 -29.48 -1.31 9.43
C SER A 209 -28.20 -2.15 9.43
N PRO A 210 -27.42 -2.18 10.53
CA PRO A 210 -26.33 -3.12 10.64
C PRO A 210 -26.94 -4.52 10.82
N SER A 211 -26.53 -5.45 9.95
CA SER A 211 -26.87 -6.89 9.87
C SER A 211 -28.26 -7.28 9.30
N PRO A 212 -28.31 -8.14 8.26
CA PRO A 212 -29.56 -8.80 7.86
C PRO A 212 -29.81 -10.04 8.74
N LYS A 213 -30.92 -10.07 9.46
CA LYS A 213 -31.51 -11.33 9.95
C LYS A 213 -32.15 -12.09 8.79
N PRO A 214 -32.18 -13.43 8.82
CA PRO A 214 -32.73 -14.23 7.73
C PRO A 214 -34.26 -14.29 7.83
N SER A 215 -34.96 -13.81 6.82
CA SER A 215 -36.37 -14.16 6.61
C SER A 215 -36.78 -14.10 5.14
N SER A 216 -37.30 -15.26 4.71
CA SER A 216 -38.16 -15.58 3.54
C SER A 216 -37.57 -15.48 2.12
N PRO A 217 -37.70 -16.55 1.31
CA PRO A 217 -37.16 -16.64 -0.04
C PRO A 217 -38.25 -16.33 -1.06
N GLU A 218 -38.27 -15.13 -1.65
CA GLU A 218 -38.94 -14.88 -2.94
C GLU A 218 -38.72 -13.43 -3.38
N SER A 219 -37.58 -13.17 -4.00
CA SER A 219 -37.41 -12.10 -4.98
C SER A 219 -36.13 -12.37 -5.78
N THR A 220 -36.24 -12.20 -7.09
CA THR A 220 -35.21 -12.30 -8.14
C THR A 220 -33.80 -11.85 -7.72
N PRO A 221 -32.72 -12.38 -8.34
CA PRO A 221 -31.35 -12.03 -7.98
C PRO A 221 -31.08 -10.57 -8.35
N ASN A 222 -31.34 -9.66 -7.42
CA ASN A 222 -30.99 -8.25 -7.54
C ASN A 222 -29.47 -8.15 -7.64
N GLN A 223 -28.99 -7.61 -8.75
CA GLN A 223 -27.63 -7.10 -8.93
C GLN A 223 -27.24 -6.34 -7.66
N LYS A 224 -26.26 -6.85 -6.90
CA LYS A 224 -25.69 -6.13 -5.77
C LYS A 224 -25.19 -4.79 -6.30
N GLU A 225 -25.76 -3.69 -5.79
CA GLU A 225 -25.30 -2.35 -6.16
C GLU A 225 -23.82 -2.22 -5.79
N LYS A 226 -23.00 -1.81 -6.77
CA LYS A 226 -21.54 -1.73 -6.61
C LYS A 226 -21.18 -0.77 -5.49
N TYR A 227 -20.37 -1.23 -4.54
CA TYR A 227 -19.92 -0.39 -3.45
C TYR A 227 -18.93 0.68 -3.93
N ILE A 228 -19.18 1.93 -3.53
CA ILE A 228 -18.32 3.07 -3.84
C ILE A 228 -18.00 3.76 -2.52
N LEU A 229 -16.71 3.80 -2.15
CA LEU A 229 -16.30 4.31 -0.85
C LEU A 229 -16.67 5.80 -0.68
N LEU A 230 -16.51 6.62 -1.73
CA LEU A 230 -16.90 8.02 -1.69
C LEU A 230 -18.39 8.20 -1.33
N ASN A 231 -19.30 7.41 -1.93
CA ASN A 231 -20.73 7.46 -1.64
C ASN A 231 -21.01 7.03 -0.19
N ALA A 232 -20.27 6.05 0.34
CA ALA A 232 -20.41 5.66 1.74
C ALA A 232 -19.93 6.76 2.71
N LEU A 233 -18.94 7.56 2.32
CA LEU A 233 -18.48 8.70 3.14
C LEU A 233 -19.40 9.92 3.05
N THR A 234 -20.15 10.12 1.95
CA THR A 234 -21.10 11.26 1.86
C THR A 234 -22.23 11.15 2.89
N VAL A 235 -22.49 9.95 3.41
CA VAL A 235 -23.43 9.69 4.52
C VAL A 235 -22.89 10.22 5.86
N GLN A 236 -21.56 10.27 6.03
CA GLN A 236 -20.92 10.66 7.28
C GLN A 236 -20.48 12.12 7.31
N THR A 237 -20.06 12.66 6.16
CA THR A 237 -19.69 14.07 6.02
C THR A 237 -20.14 14.61 4.67
N ARG A 238 -20.62 15.84 4.69
CA ARG A 238 -21.00 16.60 3.48
C ARG A 238 -19.95 17.64 3.11
N ASN A 239 -18.84 17.70 3.84
CA ASN A 239 -17.76 18.65 3.59
C ASN A 239 -16.96 18.22 2.35
N PRO A 240 -17.01 18.98 1.23
CA PRO A 240 -16.35 18.59 -0.01
C PRO A 240 -14.83 18.52 0.13
N THR A 241 -14.23 19.39 0.95
CA THR A 241 -12.79 19.40 1.21
C THR A 241 -12.36 18.14 1.95
N GLU A 242 -13.10 17.75 2.99
CA GLU A 242 -12.82 16.54 3.77
C GLU A 242 -12.94 15.29 2.89
N LEU A 243 -14.00 15.17 2.09
CA LEU A 243 -14.19 14.05 1.18
C LEU A 243 -13.04 13.95 0.16
N ARG A 244 -12.69 15.06 -0.50
CA ARG A 244 -11.60 15.10 -1.48
C ARG A 244 -10.28 14.69 -0.84
N ASP A 245 -9.95 15.27 0.32
CA ASP A 245 -8.70 15.01 1.00
C ASP A 245 -8.62 13.54 1.45
N GLN A 246 -9.68 12.96 2.04
CA GLN A 246 -9.68 11.53 2.37
C GLN A 246 -9.53 10.64 1.13
N MET A 247 -10.17 10.96 0.00
CA MET A 247 -10.02 10.19 -1.23
C MET A 247 -8.58 10.20 -1.74
N LEU A 248 -7.92 11.36 -1.75
CA LEU A 248 -6.51 11.49 -2.17
C LEU A 248 -5.58 10.72 -1.23
N HIS A 249 -5.84 10.77 0.08
CA HIS A 249 -5.12 9.98 1.07
C HIS A 249 -5.24 8.48 0.77
N LEU A 250 -6.47 7.97 0.60
CA LEU A 250 -6.69 6.54 0.34
C LEU A 250 -6.12 6.10 -1.02
N LEU A 251 -6.21 6.93 -2.06
CA LEU A 251 -5.65 6.63 -3.37
C LEU A 251 -4.13 6.46 -3.30
N LEU A 252 -3.44 7.39 -2.62
CA LEU A 252 -2.00 7.29 -2.39
C LEU A 252 -1.62 6.00 -1.67
N ALA A 253 -2.40 5.60 -0.67
CA ALA A 253 -2.15 4.38 0.08
C ALA A 253 -2.42 3.11 -0.75
N GLY A 254 -3.55 3.05 -1.48
CA GLY A 254 -3.97 1.86 -2.21
C GLY A 254 -3.09 1.55 -3.43
N ARG A 255 -2.69 2.58 -4.18
CA ARG A 255 -1.93 2.42 -5.43
C ARG A 255 -0.49 1.96 -5.20
N ASP A 256 0.34 2.85 -4.67
CA ASP A 256 1.79 2.68 -4.68
C ASP A 256 2.25 1.52 -3.78
N THR A 257 1.54 1.27 -2.67
CA THR A 257 1.90 0.19 -1.75
C THR A 257 1.58 -1.18 -2.34
N THR A 258 0.38 -1.38 -2.87
CA THR A 258 -0.03 -2.67 -3.46
C THR A 258 0.79 -2.98 -4.72
N ALA A 259 1.04 -1.99 -5.58
CA ALA A 259 1.88 -2.16 -6.76
C ALA A 259 3.30 -2.61 -6.39
N ALA A 260 3.91 -1.97 -5.38
CA ALA A 260 5.24 -2.33 -4.92
C ALA A 260 5.28 -3.72 -4.26
N LEU A 261 4.23 -4.14 -3.53
CA LEU A 261 4.13 -5.50 -2.99
C LEU A 261 4.09 -6.56 -4.10
N LEU A 262 3.26 -6.33 -5.11
CA LEU A 262 3.17 -7.19 -6.29
C LEU A 262 4.51 -7.26 -7.02
N ALA A 263 5.12 -6.11 -7.27
CA ALA A 263 6.39 -5.97 -7.96
C ALA A 263 7.53 -6.72 -7.23
N TRP A 264 7.68 -6.51 -5.91
CA TRP A 264 8.67 -7.23 -5.11
C TRP A 264 8.41 -8.74 -5.11
N THR A 265 7.16 -9.16 -4.94
CA THR A 265 6.81 -10.59 -4.89
C THR A 265 7.14 -11.28 -6.23
N LEU A 266 6.73 -10.69 -7.35
CA LEU A 266 6.99 -11.23 -8.68
C LEU A 266 8.49 -11.22 -9.03
N LEU A 267 9.23 -10.19 -8.61
CA LEU A 267 10.69 -10.13 -8.79
C LEU A 267 11.42 -11.20 -7.98
N LEU A 268 11.00 -11.47 -6.75
CA LEU A 268 11.62 -12.50 -5.90
C LEU A 268 11.32 -13.90 -6.42
N LEU A 269 10.10 -14.12 -6.88
CA LEU A 269 9.69 -15.34 -7.55
C LEU A 269 10.45 -15.56 -8.87
N SER A 270 10.61 -14.53 -9.70
CA SER A 270 11.29 -14.64 -11.01
C SER A 270 12.78 -14.91 -10.94
N ARG A 271 13.41 -14.62 -9.79
CA ARG A 271 14.83 -14.90 -9.52
C ARG A 271 15.08 -16.28 -8.92
N ASN A 272 14.05 -17.01 -8.53
CA ASN A 272 14.21 -18.33 -7.91
C ASN A 272 13.26 -19.35 -8.55
N PRO A 273 13.68 -19.99 -9.66
CA PRO A 273 12.84 -20.96 -10.39
C PRO A 273 12.33 -22.09 -9.50
N THR A 274 13.18 -22.63 -8.61
CA THR A 274 12.79 -23.70 -7.68
C THR A 274 11.66 -23.26 -6.75
N ARG A 275 11.77 -22.06 -6.18
CA ARG A 275 10.71 -21.50 -5.31
C ARG A 275 9.47 -21.12 -6.09
N TYR A 276 9.63 -20.62 -7.32
CA TYR A 276 8.50 -20.37 -8.22
C TYR A 276 7.69 -21.64 -8.44
N THR A 277 8.34 -22.74 -8.84
CA THR A 277 7.68 -24.03 -9.06
C THR A 277 7.01 -24.55 -7.79
N HIS A 278 7.68 -24.43 -6.64
CA HIS A 278 7.10 -24.82 -5.35
C HIS A 278 5.84 -24.01 -5.01
N CYS A 279 5.93 -22.67 -5.03
CA CYS A 279 4.80 -21.78 -4.75
C CYS A 279 3.65 -22.01 -5.74
N ARG A 280 3.95 -22.19 -7.02
CA ARG A 280 2.97 -22.52 -8.05
C ARG A 280 2.26 -23.84 -7.76
N SER A 281 2.99 -24.89 -7.38
CA SER A 281 2.39 -26.19 -7.05
C SER A 281 1.40 -26.09 -5.89
N ILE A 282 1.73 -25.30 -4.86
CA ILE A 282 0.84 -25.05 -3.72
C ILE A 282 -0.43 -24.35 -4.20
N ILE A 283 -0.29 -23.28 -4.99
CA ILE A 283 -1.43 -22.52 -5.51
C ILE A 283 -2.34 -23.38 -6.37
N LEU A 284 -1.78 -24.16 -7.30
CA LEU A 284 -2.55 -25.07 -8.13
C LEU A 284 -3.25 -26.16 -7.31
N SER A 285 -2.60 -26.69 -6.26
CA SER A 285 -3.21 -27.69 -5.40
C SER A 285 -4.40 -27.13 -4.61
N HIS A 286 -4.34 -25.85 -4.24
CA HIS A 286 -5.35 -25.21 -3.38
C HIS A 286 -6.51 -24.61 -4.18
N PHE A 287 -6.23 -24.03 -5.35
CA PHE A 287 -7.20 -23.25 -6.13
C PHE A 287 -7.49 -23.85 -7.52
N GLY A 288 -6.77 -24.90 -7.91
CA GLY A 288 -6.85 -25.47 -9.26
C GLY A 288 -6.12 -24.65 -10.32
N PRO A 289 -6.12 -25.14 -11.58
CA PRO A 289 -5.63 -24.37 -12.72
C PRO A 289 -6.51 -23.15 -13.02
N LEU A 290 -6.05 -22.26 -13.90
CA LEU A 290 -6.79 -21.06 -14.29
C LEU A 290 -8.19 -21.38 -14.85
N SER A 291 -8.32 -22.51 -15.53
CA SER A 291 -9.58 -23.03 -16.10
C SER A 291 -10.56 -23.60 -15.06
N SER A 292 -10.16 -23.71 -13.79
CA SER A 292 -11.04 -24.21 -12.74
C SER A 292 -12.21 -23.25 -12.51
N SER A 293 -13.41 -23.80 -12.28
CA SER A 293 -14.59 -23.06 -11.83
C SER A 293 -14.52 -22.58 -10.38
N SER A 294 -13.43 -22.91 -9.65
CA SER A 294 -13.21 -22.49 -8.27
C SER A 294 -13.10 -20.96 -8.19
N SER A 295 -14.08 -20.31 -7.59
CA SER A 295 -14.05 -18.85 -7.41
C SER A 295 -13.03 -18.46 -6.34
N LEU A 296 -12.10 -17.59 -6.71
CA LEU A 296 -11.25 -16.91 -5.73
C LEU A 296 -12.13 -15.93 -4.96
N THR A 297 -12.18 -16.06 -3.64
CA THR A 297 -12.95 -15.18 -2.76
C THR A 297 -12.03 -14.67 -1.65
N PHE A 298 -12.43 -13.58 -0.99
CA PHE A 298 -11.75 -13.12 0.22
C PHE A 298 -11.49 -14.25 1.22
N THR A 299 -12.49 -15.11 1.45
CA THR A 299 -12.41 -16.18 2.44
C THR A 299 -11.40 -17.25 2.05
N THR A 300 -11.41 -17.68 0.78
CA THR A 300 -10.51 -18.75 0.30
C THR A 300 -9.07 -18.25 0.20
N LEU A 301 -8.85 -17.03 -0.30
CA LEU A 301 -7.52 -16.41 -0.35
C LEU A 301 -6.93 -16.23 1.06
N LYS A 302 -7.72 -15.74 2.01
CA LYS A 302 -7.29 -15.55 3.41
C LYS A 302 -6.98 -16.87 4.12
N ALA A 303 -7.68 -17.95 3.77
CA ALA A 303 -7.45 -19.27 4.36
C ALA A 303 -6.14 -19.92 3.86
N CYS A 304 -5.62 -19.51 2.71
CA CYS A 304 -4.37 -20.01 2.15
C CYS A 304 -3.15 -19.42 2.89
N LYS A 305 -2.72 -20.09 3.97
CA LYS A 305 -1.56 -19.67 4.76
C LYS A 305 -0.26 -19.54 3.95
N PRO A 306 0.08 -20.47 3.03
CA PRO A 306 1.29 -20.32 2.22
C PRO A 306 1.31 -19.02 1.41
N LEU A 307 0.16 -18.59 0.87
CA LEU A 307 0.06 -17.32 0.15
C LEU A 307 0.28 -16.12 1.08
N THR A 308 -0.24 -16.17 2.31
CA THR A 308 0.06 -15.17 3.34
C THR A 308 1.55 -15.14 3.68
N HIS A 309 2.19 -16.31 3.79
CA HIS A 309 3.62 -16.42 4.09
C HIS A 309 4.49 -15.81 2.98
N ILE A 310 4.14 -16.03 1.71
CA ILE A 310 4.80 -15.40 0.54
C ILE A 310 4.76 -13.88 0.67
N LEU A 311 3.56 -13.31 0.89
CA LEU A 311 3.41 -11.85 1.00
C LEU A 311 4.10 -11.28 2.24
N TYR A 312 4.05 -11.98 3.38
CA TYR A 312 4.64 -11.51 4.63
C TYR A 312 6.16 -11.56 4.58
N GLU A 313 6.74 -12.59 3.96
CA GLU A 313 8.18 -12.66 3.77
C GLU A 313 8.66 -11.60 2.77
N THR A 314 7.89 -11.34 1.72
CA THR A 314 8.15 -10.19 0.84
C THR A 314 8.14 -8.88 1.64
N LEU A 315 7.13 -8.64 2.49
CA LEU A 315 7.04 -7.42 3.30
C LEU A 315 8.09 -7.34 4.41
N ARG A 316 8.61 -8.47 4.90
CA ARG A 316 9.71 -8.52 5.87
C ARG A 316 11.01 -8.03 5.22
N LEU A 317 11.37 -8.61 4.08
CA LEU A 317 12.58 -8.16 3.38
C LEU A 317 12.38 -6.80 2.72
N TYR A 318 11.21 -6.53 2.16
CA TYR A 318 10.95 -5.31 1.41
C TYR A 318 9.73 -4.56 1.98
N PRO A 319 9.83 -4.01 3.20
CA PRO A 319 8.75 -3.26 3.81
C PRO A 319 8.48 -1.99 3.01
N LEU A 320 7.24 -1.85 2.53
CA LEU A 320 6.84 -0.77 1.64
C LEU A 320 7.04 0.62 2.25
N VAL A 321 6.92 0.72 3.57
CA VAL A 321 7.29 1.90 4.36
C VAL A 321 8.44 1.49 5.29
N PRO A 322 9.71 1.57 4.83
CA PRO A 322 10.87 1.01 5.54
C PRO A 322 11.27 1.81 6.78
N MET A 323 10.81 3.06 6.88
CA MET A 323 11.10 3.99 7.95
C MET A 323 9.91 4.93 8.16
N ASN A 324 9.57 5.18 9.42
CA ASN A 324 8.52 6.13 9.79
C ASN A 324 8.93 6.85 11.08
N SER A 325 8.25 7.94 11.43
CA SER A 325 8.61 8.73 12.60
C SER A 325 7.42 9.31 13.33
N ARG A 326 7.62 9.57 14.61
CA ARG A 326 6.73 10.33 15.50
C ARG A 326 7.49 11.47 16.17
N VAL A 327 6.75 12.45 16.64
CA VAL A 327 7.24 13.55 17.47
C VAL A 327 6.65 13.38 18.85
N ALA A 328 7.50 13.43 19.89
CA ALA A 328 7.02 13.41 21.26
C ALA A 328 6.29 14.72 21.59
N ILE A 329 5.06 14.66 22.07
CA ILE A 329 4.27 15.87 22.42
C ILE A 329 4.46 16.30 23.88
N ARG A 330 5.10 15.46 24.69
CA ARG A 330 5.54 15.70 26.06
C ARG A 330 6.85 14.93 26.30
N ASP A 331 7.53 15.20 27.41
CA ASP A 331 8.69 14.39 27.80
C ASP A 331 8.24 12.96 28.09
N THR A 332 8.94 11.99 27.50
CA THR A 332 8.63 10.56 27.62
C THR A 332 9.93 9.74 27.51
N VAL A 333 9.81 8.42 27.51
CA VAL A 333 10.95 7.50 27.41
C VAL A 333 10.71 6.42 26.35
N LEU A 334 11.77 6.01 25.68
CA LEU A 334 11.83 4.71 25.00
C LEU A 334 12.30 3.65 26.00
N PRO A 335 11.70 2.44 26.02
CA PRO A 335 12.07 1.37 26.96
C PRO A 335 13.55 0.99 26.96
N VAL A 336 14.17 0.91 25.78
CA VAL A 336 15.55 0.43 25.60
C VAL A 336 16.39 1.37 24.72
N GLY A 337 17.69 1.13 24.65
CA GLY A 337 18.68 1.89 23.87
C GLY A 337 19.66 2.72 24.71
N GLY A 338 19.43 2.82 26.02
CA GLY A 338 20.23 3.62 26.95
C GLY A 338 21.23 2.78 27.77
N GLY A 339 22.16 3.47 28.42
CA GLY A 339 23.22 2.85 29.23
C GLY A 339 24.29 2.14 28.40
N ARG A 340 25.32 1.59 29.07
CA ARG A 340 26.50 0.97 28.39
C ARG A 340 26.13 -0.22 27.49
N ASN A 341 25.09 -0.97 27.86
CA ASN A 341 24.68 -2.19 27.19
C ASN A 341 23.36 -2.03 26.40
N GLY A 342 22.82 -0.80 26.27
CA GLY A 342 21.57 -0.55 25.56
C GLY A 342 20.29 -1.03 26.25
N GLY A 343 20.34 -1.57 27.47
CA GLY A 343 19.16 -2.09 28.18
C GLY A 343 18.42 -1.07 29.07
N LYS A 344 18.86 0.19 29.15
CA LYS A 344 18.18 1.22 29.96
C LYS A 344 17.25 2.08 29.10
N PRO A 345 16.26 2.75 29.70
CA PRO A 345 15.42 3.71 28.98
C PRO A 345 16.20 4.88 28.38
N VAL A 346 15.70 5.41 27.27
CA VAL A 346 16.21 6.62 26.61
C VAL A 346 15.20 7.74 26.78
N VAL A 347 15.62 8.88 27.32
CA VAL A 347 14.77 10.08 27.42
C VAL A 347 14.50 10.66 26.03
N VAL A 348 13.23 10.92 25.75
CA VAL A 348 12.75 11.64 24.56
C VAL A 348 12.11 12.93 25.05
N ARG A 349 12.69 14.08 24.67
CA ARG A 349 12.14 15.38 25.09
C ARG A 349 10.93 15.75 24.24
N ARG A 350 10.02 16.56 24.77
CA ARG A 350 8.96 17.20 24.01
C ARG A 350 9.52 17.89 22.76
N GLY A 351 8.89 17.66 21.62
CA GLY A 351 9.31 18.16 20.31
C GLY A 351 10.39 17.32 19.63
N GLU A 352 11.01 16.37 20.32
CA GLU A 352 12.01 15.48 19.72
C GLU A 352 11.34 14.45 18.80
N ARG A 353 11.98 14.21 17.65
CA ARG A 353 11.56 13.20 16.69
C ARG A 353 12.20 11.86 17.02
N VAL A 354 11.37 10.82 17.04
CA VAL A 354 11.80 9.43 17.06
C VAL A 354 11.44 8.78 15.72
N THR A 355 12.45 8.30 15.03
CA THR A 355 12.34 7.58 13.77
C THR A 355 12.58 6.10 14.04
N TYR A 356 11.72 5.24 13.53
CA TYR A 356 11.92 3.80 13.61
C TYR A 356 12.07 3.19 12.22
N SER A 357 12.93 2.17 12.10
CA SER A 357 13.15 1.44 10.84
C SER A 357 12.69 -0.01 10.95
N THR A 358 11.61 -0.32 10.25
CA THR A 358 11.17 -1.71 10.03
C THR A 358 12.16 -2.43 9.12
N TYR A 359 12.76 -1.75 8.15
CA TYR A 359 13.74 -2.33 7.24
C TYR A 359 14.97 -2.91 7.96
N VAL A 360 15.51 -2.18 8.94
CA VAL A 360 16.63 -2.66 9.76
C VAL A 360 16.15 -3.73 10.73
N MET A 361 15.03 -3.50 11.44
CA MET A 361 14.46 -4.47 12.39
C MET A 361 14.21 -5.83 11.73
N HIS A 362 13.72 -5.84 10.48
CA HIS A 362 13.42 -7.06 9.74
C HIS A 362 14.68 -7.79 9.23
N ARG A 363 15.86 -7.16 9.34
CA ARG A 363 17.17 -7.70 8.93
C ARG A 363 18.08 -8.05 10.11
N ARG A 364 17.54 -8.02 11.32
CA ARG A 364 18.27 -8.37 12.53
C ARG A 364 18.39 -9.88 12.69
N GLU A 365 19.62 -10.39 12.59
CA GLU A 365 19.94 -11.81 12.81
C GLU A 365 19.52 -12.27 14.22
N ASP A 366 19.63 -11.41 15.23
CA ASP A 366 19.23 -11.73 16.61
C ASP A 366 17.71 -11.96 16.77
N ILE A 367 16.90 -11.55 15.78
CA ILE A 367 15.44 -11.72 15.76
C ILE A 367 15.03 -12.84 14.79
N TRP A 368 15.72 -12.93 13.64
CA TRP A 368 15.27 -13.70 12.48
C TRP A 368 16.17 -14.90 12.15
N GLY A 369 17.33 -15.04 12.79
CA GLY A 369 18.31 -16.08 12.53
C GLY A 369 19.36 -15.68 11.48
N GLU A 370 20.32 -16.56 11.22
CA GLU A 370 21.46 -16.30 10.31
C GLU A 370 21.03 -16.14 8.85
N ASP A 371 19.97 -16.84 8.46
CA ASP A 371 19.37 -16.79 7.11
C ASP A 371 18.45 -15.58 6.89
N VAL A 372 18.56 -14.53 7.72
CA VAL A 372 17.64 -13.37 7.72
C VAL A 372 17.56 -12.66 6.37
N LEU A 373 18.60 -12.72 5.55
CA LEU A 373 18.61 -12.08 4.22
C LEU A 373 17.98 -12.96 3.14
N GLU A 374 17.77 -14.25 3.40
CA GLU A 374 17.08 -15.13 2.48
C GLU A 374 15.57 -14.86 2.48
N TRP A 375 14.99 -14.76 1.29
CA TRP A 375 13.53 -14.70 1.13
C TRP A 375 12.96 -16.09 1.34
N ARG A 376 12.53 -16.46 2.55
CA ARG A 376 11.99 -17.78 2.91
C ARG A 376 10.56 -17.71 3.48
N PRO A 377 9.51 -17.87 2.66
CA PRO A 377 8.12 -17.88 3.14
C PRO A 377 7.85 -18.87 4.28
N GLU A 378 8.48 -20.05 4.25
CA GLU A 378 8.33 -21.12 5.24
C GLU A 378 8.75 -20.69 6.66
N ARG A 379 9.51 -19.59 6.81
CA ARG A 379 9.87 -18.96 8.09
C ARG A 379 8.65 -18.60 8.94
N TRP A 380 7.50 -18.38 8.31
CA TRP A 380 6.25 -18.03 8.97
C TRP A 380 5.49 -19.23 9.52
N GLU A 381 5.89 -20.46 9.19
CA GLU A 381 5.29 -21.67 9.73
C GLU A 381 5.53 -21.78 11.23
N GLY A 382 4.45 -21.87 12.01
CA GLY A 382 4.51 -21.94 13.47
C GLY A 382 4.93 -20.63 14.17
N ARG A 383 5.34 -19.59 13.43
CA ARG A 383 5.70 -18.29 14.00
C ARG A 383 4.45 -17.47 14.34
N LYS A 384 4.38 -16.96 15.56
CA LYS A 384 3.36 -15.98 15.98
C LYS A 384 3.78 -14.60 15.51
N LEU A 385 2.81 -13.79 15.07
CA LEU A 385 3.07 -12.39 14.72
C LEU A 385 3.32 -11.57 15.99
N GLY A 386 4.49 -10.96 16.08
CA GLY A 386 4.84 -10.01 17.12
C GLY A 386 5.35 -8.67 16.56
N TRP A 387 5.87 -7.82 17.45
CA TRP A 387 6.37 -6.49 17.11
C TRP A 387 7.67 -6.49 16.31
N GLU A 388 8.30 -7.64 16.18
CA GLU A 388 9.41 -7.86 15.27
C GLU A 388 9.00 -7.83 13.80
N PHE A 389 7.69 -7.86 13.50
CA PHE A 389 7.14 -7.65 12.16
C PHE A 389 6.31 -6.36 12.09
N GLY A 390 6.54 -5.57 11.05
CA GLY A 390 6.02 -4.20 10.92
C GLY A 390 5.46 -3.90 9.53
N GLY A 391 5.07 -4.92 8.75
CA GLY A 391 4.63 -4.76 7.36
C GLY A 391 3.40 -3.84 7.19
N PHE A 392 2.58 -3.69 8.22
CA PHE A 392 1.38 -2.84 8.22
C PHE A 392 1.33 -1.85 9.40
N SER A 393 2.48 -1.56 10.02
CA SER A 393 2.57 -0.86 11.32
C SER A 393 1.84 -1.63 12.44
N GLY A 394 1.66 -1.01 13.60
CA GLY A 394 0.89 -1.56 14.71
C GLY A 394 0.15 -0.47 15.50
N GLY A 395 -0.57 -0.90 16.55
CA GLY A 395 -1.29 -0.03 17.47
C GLY A 395 -2.48 0.72 16.85
N PRO A 396 -2.95 1.83 17.45
CA PRO A 396 -4.14 2.55 17.01
C PRO A 396 -4.08 3.05 15.56
N ARG A 397 -2.87 3.30 15.03
CA ARG A 397 -2.60 3.73 13.65
C ARG A 397 -2.21 2.59 12.68
N VAL A 398 -2.49 1.33 13.03
CA VAL A 398 -2.31 0.18 12.11
C VAL A 398 -3.00 0.42 10.76
N CYS A 399 -2.42 -0.06 9.66
CA CYS A 399 -2.98 0.12 8.32
C CYS A 399 -4.45 -0.33 8.26
N ILE A 400 -5.34 0.57 7.85
CA ILE A 400 -6.78 0.29 7.77
C ILE A 400 -7.11 -0.62 6.59
N GLY A 401 -6.36 -0.48 5.49
CA GLY A 401 -6.50 -1.25 4.26
C GLY A 401 -5.70 -2.55 4.26
N GLN A 402 -5.16 -3.02 5.40
CA GLN A 402 -4.30 -4.22 5.44
C GLN A 402 -4.98 -5.44 4.79
N GLN A 403 -6.24 -5.71 5.15
CA GLN A 403 -6.95 -6.86 4.59
C GLN A 403 -7.30 -6.65 3.12
N TYR A 404 -7.57 -5.42 2.69
CA TYR A 404 -7.79 -5.07 1.29
C TYR A 404 -6.55 -5.36 0.44
N ALA A 405 -5.41 -4.73 0.80
CA ALA A 405 -4.15 -4.90 0.10
C ALA A 405 -3.68 -6.35 0.04
N LEU A 406 -3.80 -7.10 1.14
CA LEU A 406 -3.44 -8.53 1.15
C LEU A 406 -4.36 -9.37 0.28
N THR A 407 -5.65 -9.06 0.22
CA THR A 407 -6.62 -9.81 -0.61
C THR A 407 -6.37 -9.54 -2.09
N GLU A 408 -6.20 -8.28 -2.47
CA GLU A 408 -5.89 -7.88 -3.84
C GLU A 408 -4.54 -8.49 -4.29
N ALA A 409 -3.50 -8.38 -3.47
CA ALA A 409 -2.19 -8.96 -3.78
C ALA A 409 -2.27 -10.49 -3.88
N SER A 410 -2.98 -11.15 -2.95
CA SER A 410 -3.20 -12.60 -2.97
C SER A 410 -3.90 -13.04 -4.25
N PHE A 411 -4.94 -12.32 -4.66
CA PHE A 411 -5.69 -12.58 -5.87
C PHE A 411 -4.79 -12.50 -7.10
N VAL A 412 -4.06 -11.39 -7.29
CA VAL A 412 -3.20 -11.18 -8.45
C VAL A 412 -2.06 -12.21 -8.49
N ILE A 413 -1.38 -12.46 -7.36
CA ILE A 413 -0.28 -13.46 -7.31
C ILE A 413 -0.80 -14.86 -7.63
N THR A 414 -1.98 -15.22 -7.11
CA THR A 414 -2.63 -16.50 -7.44
C THR A 414 -2.89 -16.62 -8.94
N ARG A 415 -3.48 -15.59 -9.55
CA ARG A 415 -3.78 -15.57 -10.99
C ARG A 415 -2.51 -15.61 -11.85
N PHE A 416 -1.45 -14.92 -11.46
CA PHE A 416 -0.15 -14.99 -12.15
C PHE A 416 0.45 -16.39 -12.09
N LEU A 417 0.43 -17.04 -10.92
CA LEU A 417 0.95 -18.41 -10.75
C LEU A 417 0.07 -19.47 -11.45
N GLN A 418 -1.23 -19.21 -11.62
CA GLN A 418 -2.10 -20.05 -12.44
C GLN A 418 -1.81 -19.90 -13.94
N LYS A 419 -1.62 -18.65 -14.42
CA LYS A 419 -1.46 -18.32 -15.84
C LYS A 419 -0.08 -18.65 -16.40
N TYR A 420 0.97 -18.38 -15.65
CA TYR A 420 2.35 -18.58 -16.09
C TYR A 420 2.92 -19.85 -15.45
N GLU A 421 3.59 -20.69 -16.23
CA GLU A 421 4.33 -21.84 -15.71
C GLU A 421 5.72 -21.48 -15.23
N LYS A 422 6.25 -20.34 -15.71
CA LYS A 422 7.57 -19.83 -15.37
C LYS A 422 7.63 -18.32 -15.59
N ILE A 423 8.37 -17.64 -14.73
CA ILE A 423 8.75 -16.23 -14.87
C ILE A 423 10.26 -16.17 -14.66
N GLU A 424 10.98 -15.49 -15.54
CA GLU A 424 12.44 -15.35 -15.45
C GLU A 424 12.84 -13.88 -15.37
N ALA A 425 13.68 -13.51 -14.40
CA ALA A 425 14.28 -12.18 -14.38
C ALA A 425 15.29 -12.00 -15.54
N VAL A 426 15.25 -10.83 -16.18
CA VAL A 426 16.15 -10.44 -17.28
C VAL A 426 17.34 -9.65 -16.73
N ASP A 427 18.56 -9.92 -17.22
CA ASP A 427 19.79 -9.12 -17.05
C ASP A 427 19.90 -8.30 -15.76
N MET A 428 19.78 -9.02 -14.64
CA MET A 428 20.18 -8.54 -13.32
C MET A 428 21.44 -9.32 -12.94
N SER A 429 22.54 -8.96 -13.60
CA SER A 429 23.82 -9.66 -13.69
C SER A 429 24.39 -10.13 -12.34
N GLY A 430 24.21 -11.41 -12.04
CA GLY A 430 24.87 -12.14 -10.95
C GLY A 430 23.95 -12.52 -9.79
N GLU A 431 24.25 -13.66 -9.15
CA GLU A 431 23.67 -14.05 -7.86
C GLU A 431 23.90 -12.95 -6.79
N ASP A 432 24.92 -12.10 -6.98
CA ASP A 432 25.31 -10.97 -6.12
C ASP A 432 24.81 -9.57 -6.58
N ALA A 433 24.05 -9.44 -7.68
CA ALA A 433 23.50 -8.14 -8.06
C ALA A 433 22.47 -7.67 -7.04
N MET A 434 22.87 -6.73 -6.19
CA MET A 434 22.00 -6.06 -5.22
C MET A 434 20.76 -5.51 -5.91
N LEU A 435 19.57 -5.98 -5.50
CA LEU A 435 18.32 -5.49 -6.07
C LEU A 435 18.22 -3.97 -5.89
N GLY A 436 18.13 -3.25 -7.02
CA GLY A 436 17.91 -1.83 -7.06
C GLY A 436 16.61 -1.46 -6.33
N LYS A 437 16.69 -0.49 -5.43
CA LYS A 437 15.54 -0.01 -4.64
C LYS A 437 15.29 1.44 -4.99
N LYS A 438 14.06 1.76 -5.40
CA LYS A 438 13.61 3.14 -5.49
C LYS A 438 12.88 3.48 -4.20
N LEU A 439 13.34 4.52 -3.51
CA LEU A 439 12.71 5.02 -2.30
C LEU A 439 12.00 6.35 -2.58
N SER A 440 10.69 6.26 -2.82
CA SER A 440 9.77 7.39 -2.83
C SER A 440 9.09 7.52 -1.44
N LEU A 441 7.80 7.84 -1.37
CA LEU A 441 6.99 7.62 -0.18
C LEU A 441 6.88 6.13 0.20
N THR A 442 7.03 5.25 -0.80
CA THR A 442 7.13 3.81 -0.63
C THR A 442 8.47 3.29 -1.17
N MET A 443 8.84 2.08 -0.77
CA MET A 443 9.98 1.35 -1.31
C MET A 443 9.51 0.35 -2.36
N SER A 444 9.89 0.56 -3.62
CA SER A 444 9.65 -0.35 -4.73
C SER A 444 10.97 -0.90 -5.27
N PRO A 445 10.95 -1.99 -6.06
CA PRO A 445 12.09 -2.29 -6.91
C PRO A 445 12.33 -1.12 -7.88
N TYR A 446 13.56 -0.99 -8.38
CA TYR A 446 13.87 0.01 -9.41
C TYR A 446 13.13 -0.32 -10.72
N GLU A 447 13.14 -1.60 -11.09
CA GLU A 447 12.46 -2.18 -12.24
C GLU A 447 12.15 -3.66 -11.95
N VAL A 448 11.22 -4.24 -12.70
CA VAL A 448 10.89 -5.68 -12.66
C VAL A 448 10.89 -6.22 -14.10
N ARG A 449 12.08 -6.26 -14.71
CA ARG A 449 12.27 -6.81 -16.05
C ARG A 449 12.26 -8.33 -16.03
N VAL A 450 11.28 -8.92 -16.72
CA VAL A 450 11.07 -10.38 -16.76
C VAL A 450 10.69 -10.88 -18.14
N ARG A 451 10.92 -12.17 -18.39
CA ARG A 451 10.26 -12.96 -19.44
C ARG A 451 9.18 -13.84 -18.83
N LEU A 452 8.06 -13.95 -19.53
CA LEU A 452 6.87 -14.66 -19.07
C LEU A 452 6.62 -15.89 -19.95
N PHE A 453 6.40 -17.04 -19.32
CA PHE A 453 6.13 -18.30 -20.02
C PHE A 453 4.74 -18.77 -19.61
N ALA A 454 3.77 -18.63 -20.52
CA ALA A 454 2.39 -19.05 -20.28
C ALA A 454 2.35 -20.58 -20.08
N ALA A 455 1.53 -21.05 -19.15
CA ALA A 455 1.25 -22.48 -19.05
C ALA A 455 0.53 -22.94 -20.33
N GLY A 456 0.90 -24.10 -20.87
CA GLY A 456 0.12 -24.75 -21.92
C GLY A 456 -1.30 -25.02 -21.42
N GLU A 457 -2.31 -24.72 -22.24
CA GLU A 457 -3.73 -24.96 -21.93
C GLU A 457 -4.07 -26.46 -21.88
#